data_AF-A0A398CFZ4-F1
#
_entry.id   AF-A0A398CFZ4-F1
#
_cell.length_a   1.000
_cell.length_b   1.000
_cell.length_c   1.000
_cell.angle_alpha   90.00
_cell.angle_beta   90.00
_cell.angle_gamma   90.00
#
_symmetry.space_group_name_H-M   'P 1'
#
loop_
_entity.id
_entity.type
_entity.pdbx_description
1 polymer ?
#
loop_
_entity_poly.entity_id
_entity_poly.type
_entity_poly.pdbx_seq_one_letter_code
_entity_poly.pdbx_strand_id
1 'polypeptide(L)'
;MNILSLGGSWHDFFGCLIVDGEIKYAIEDERLSRLKHSVGLSDEMILNCNAAMYCLEAAGLQLKDIDLIMGNDTLHPGFTWKFRELFNKTRLINHHLAHASSAFYPSGFEDAAVLVIDGSGSRSTRKPVA
;
A
#
# COMPACT_ATOMS: atom_id res chain seq x y z
N MET A 1 14.17 -7.04 -6.52
CA MET A 1 12.70 -7.17 -6.57
C MET A 1 12.09 -5.81 -6.25
N ASN A 2 11.20 -5.34 -7.12
CA ASN A 2 10.51 -4.06 -7.00
C ASN A 2 9.05 -4.32 -6.58
N ILE A 3 8.71 -3.89 -5.36
CA ILE A 3 7.38 -4.06 -4.78
C ILE A 3 6.73 -2.68 -4.63
N LEU A 4 5.56 -2.51 -5.24
CA LEU A 4 4.75 -1.31 -5.07
C LEU A 4 3.62 -1.60 -4.09
N SER A 5 3.68 -1.02 -2.90
CA SER A 5 2.66 -1.13 -1.87
C SER A 5 1.67 0.03 -1.97
N LEU A 6 0.39 -0.32 -1.88
CA LEU A 6 -0.75 0.59 -1.94
C LEU A 6 -1.58 0.44 -0.67
N GLY A 7 -2.18 1.53 -0.19
CA GLY A 7 -3.08 1.46 0.95
C GLY A 7 -4.05 2.63 1.02
N GLY A 8 -4.91 2.57 2.03
CA GLY A 8 -6.01 3.50 2.24
C GLY A 8 -7.37 2.79 2.23
N SER A 9 -8.27 3.25 3.08
CA SER A 9 -9.60 2.67 3.29
C SER A 9 -10.64 3.78 3.42
N TRP A 10 -10.80 4.57 2.34
CA TRP A 10 -11.57 5.83 2.28
C TRP A 10 -10.93 7.04 2.97
N HIS A 11 -9.78 6.83 3.60
CA HIS A 11 -8.88 7.83 4.16
C HIS A 11 -7.45 7.28 4.10
N ASP A 12 -6.47 8.14 4.34
CA ASP A 12 -5.05 7.84 4.49
C ASP A 12 -4.48 7.01 3.33
N PHE A 13 -4.81 7.42 2.10
CA PHE A 13 -4.26 6.79 0.90
C PHE A 13 -2.76 7.04 0.79
N PHE A 14 -2.00 6.01 0.39
CA PHE A 14 -0.55 6.11 0.26
C PHE A 14 0.02 5.23 -0.85
N GLY A 15 1.28 5.49 -1.18
CA GLY A 15 2.12 4.65 -2.03
C GLY A 15 3.49 4.45 -1.39
N CYS A 16 4.02 3.24 -1.47
CA CYS A 16 5.36 2.90 -0.99
C CYS A 16 6.06 1.98 -1.98
N LEU A 17 7.28 2.34 -2.40
CA LEU A 17 8.13 1.53 -3.25
C LEU A 17 9.24 0.89 -2.41
N ILE A 18 9.31 -0.43 -2.47
CA ILE A 18 10.38 -1.23 -1.88
C ILE A 18 11.24 -1.79 -3.02
N VAL A 19 12.55 -1.59 -2.93
CA VAL A 19 13.53 -2.10 -3.90
C VAL A 19 14.54 -2.95 -3.15
N ASP A 20 14.66 -4.22 -3.53
CA ASP A 20 15.62 -5.17 -2.94
C ASP A 20 15.53 -5.28 -1.40
N GLY A 21 14.30 -5.18 -0.87
CA GLY A 21 14.02 -5.28 0.55
C GLY A 21 14.09 -3.95 1.32
N GLU A 22 14.50 -2.86 0.66
CA GLU A 22 14.61 -1.55 1.29
C GLU A 22 13.47 -0.62 0.86
N ILE A 23 12.91 0.14 1.82
CA ILE A 23 11.94 1.20 1.51
C ILE A 23 12.68 2.33 0.80
N LYS A 24 12.40 2.50 -0.49
CA LYS A 24 13.04 3.51 -1.32
C LYS A 24 12.29 4.85 -1.28
N TYR A 25 10.97 4.80 -1.42
CA TYR A 25 10.09 5.96 -1.34
C TYR A 25 8.79 5.57 -0.65
N ALA A 26 8.25 6.44 0.19
CA ALA A 26 6.91 6.30 0.75
C ALA A 26 6.30 7.69 0.91
N ILE A 27 5.05 7.85 0.49
CA ILE A 27 4.35 9.12 0.58
C ILE A 27 2.85 8.90 0.75
N GLU A 28 2.23 9.74 1.57
CA GLU A 28 0.78 9.83 1.70
C GLU A 28 0.20 10.76 0.63
N ASP A 29 -0.94 10.40 0.07
CA ASP A 29 -1.59 11.14 -1.00
C ASP A 29 -1.99 12.55 -0.56
N GLU A 30 -2.37 12.77 0.71
CA GLU A 30 -2.72 14.10 1.21
C GLU A 30 -1.60 15.14 1.06
N ARG A 31 -0.32 14.70 0.99
CA ARG A 31 0.81 15.61 0.74
C ARG A 31 0.80 16.15 -0.69
N LEU A 32 0.27 15.35 -1.63
CA LEU A 32 0.13 15.66 -3.05
C LEU A 32 -1.21 16.35 -3.34
N SER A 33 -2.32 15.80 -2.87
CA SER A 33 -3.67 16.33 -3.10
C SER A 33 -4.01 17.53 -2.23
N ARG A 34 -3.28 17.77 -1.13
CA ARG A 34 -3.53 18.83 -0.15
C ARG A 34 -4.88 18.70 0.57
N LEU A 35 -5.51 17.52 0.47
CA LEU A 35 -6.75 17.16 1.14
C LEU A 35 -6.41 16.32 2.36
N LYS A 36 -6.63 16.89 3.55
CA LYS A 36 -6.26 16.27 4.82
C LYS A 36 -6.92 14.88 4.98
N HIS A 37 -6.14 13.90 5.42
CA HIS A 37 -6.48 12.48 5.52
C HIS A 37 -6.93 11.84 4.20
N SER A 38 -6.68 12.51 3.07
CA SER A 38 -7.18 12.09 1.76
C SER A 38 -8.69 11.84 1.74
N VAL A 39 -9.44 12.54 2.59
CA VAL A 39 -10.90 12.48 2.64
C VAL A 39 -11.46 13.40 1.57
N GLY A 40 -12.44 12.90 0.80
CA GLY A 40 -13.07 13.66 -0.27
C GLY A 40 -12.28 13.69 -1.59
N LEU A 41 -11.34 12.75 -1.77
CA LEU A 41 -10.76 12.51 -3.09
C LEU A 41 -11.85 12.17 -4.11
N SER A 42 -11.73 12.71 -5.33
CA SER A 42 -12.59 12.29 -6.44
C SER A 42 -12.26 10.86 -6.87
N ASP A 43 -13.20 10.19 -7.54
CA ASP A 43 -12.95 8.87 -8.14
C ASP A 43 -11.72 8.90 -9.06
N GLU A 44 -11.54 9.97 -9.81
CA GLU A 44 -10.36 10.16 -10.66
C GLU A 44 -9.06 10.16 -9.85
N MET A 45 -9.01 10.85 -8.71
CA MET A 45 -7.83 10.88 -7.85
C MET A 45 -7.55 9.51 -7.22
N ILE A 46 -8.59 8.81 -6.77
CA ILE A 46 -8.50 7.45 -6.23
C ILE A 46 -7.96 6.50 -7.32
N LEU A 47 -8.52 6.56 -8.53
CA LEU A 47 -8.09 5.75 -9.65
C LEU A 47 -6.67 6.10 -10.11
N ASN A 48 -6.24 7.35 -9.97
CA ASN A 48 -4.91 7.77 -10.43
C ASN A 48 -3.77 7.31 -9.52
N CYS A 49 -4.05 7.06 -8.24
CA CYS A 49 -3.09 6.60 -7.24
C CYS A 49 -1.83 7.48 -7.19
N ASN A 50 -2.00 8.79 -6.96
CA ASN A 50 -0.92 9.78 -7.14
C ASN A 50 0.33 9.42 -6.34
N ALA A 51 0.15 9.00 -5.09
CA ALA A 51 1.26 8.61 -4.21
C ALA A 51 2.10 7.45 -4.80
N ALA A 52 1.46 6.46 -5.42
CA ALA A 52 2.14 5.34 -6.04
C ALA A 52 2.89 5.77 -7.31
N MET A 53 2.26 6.61 -8.13
CA MET A 53 2.88 7.15 -9.34
C MET A 53 4.08 8.03 -9.02
N TYR A 54 3.99 8.85 -7.96
CA TYR A 54 5.11 9.64 -7.46
C TYR A 54 6.31 8.76 -7.10
N CYS A 55 6.09 7.64 -6.40
CA CYS A 55 7.17 6.74 -6.03
C CYS A 55 7.87 6.12 -7.26
N LEU A 56 7.11 5.79 -8.30
CA LEU A 56 7.66 5.28 -9.57
C LEU A 56 8.48 6.35 -10.30
N GLU A 57 7.93 7.55 -10.42
CA GLU A 57 8.59 8.69 -11.05
C GLU A 57 9.91 9.03 -10.33
N ALA A 58 9.87 9.12 -9.00
CA ALA A 58 11.05 9.42 -8.18
C ALA A 58 12.15 8.34 -8.33
N ALA A 59 11.77 7.09 -8.57
CA ALA A 59 12.68 5.98 -8.80
C ALA A 59 13.14 5.83 -10.27
N GLY A 60 12.54 6.59 -11.21
CA GLY A 60 12.75 6.38 -12.65
C GLY A 60 12.22 5.03 -13.16
N LEU A 61 11.23 4.45 -12.49
CA LEU A 61 10.64 3.16 -12.83
C LEU A 61 9.30 3.31 -13.57
N GLN A 62 8.97 2.29 -14.35
CA GLN A 62 7.68 2.14 -15.01
C GLN A 62 6.89 0.97 -14.41
N LEU A 63 5.59 0.91 -14.69
CA LEU A 63 4.73 -0.18 -14.22
C LEU A 63 5.23 -1.58 -14.60
N LYS A 64 5.86 -1.70 -15.78
CA LYS A 64 6.43 -2.97 -16.27
C LYS A 64 7.58 -3.48 -15.41
N ASP A 65 8.25 -2.59 -14.67
CA ASP A 65 9.39 -2.88 -13.81
C ASP A 65 8.95 -3.35 -12.42
N ILE A 66 7.64 -3.37 -12.14
CA ILE A 66 7.06 -3.83 -10.87
C ILE A 66 6.82 -5.34 -10.90
N ASP A 67 7.41 -6.02 -9.92
CA ASP A 67 7.32 -7.47 -9.75
C ASP A 67 6.06 -7.86 -8.99
N LEU A 68 5.67 -7.05 -8.00
CA LEU A 68 4.57 -7.33 -7.09
C LEU A 68 3.87 -6.05 -6.66
N ILE A 69 2.54 -6.09 -6.57
CA ILE A 69 1.74 -5.08 -5.89
C ILE A 69 1.25 -5.65 -4.57
N MET A 70 1.52 -4.93 -3.49
CA MET A 70 1.06 -5.28 -2.14
C MET A 70 -0.02 -4.31 -1.69
N GLY A 71 -1.01 -4.80 -0.97
CA GLY A 71 -1.99 -3.95 -0.29
C GLY A 71 -2.66 -4.70 0.85
N ASN A 72 -3.56 -4.04 1.57
CA ASN A 72 -4.41 -4.73 2.52
C ASN A 72 -5.78 -5.09 1.92
N ASP A 73 -6.49 -6.01 2.54
CA ASP A 73 -7.79 -6.51 2.09
C ASP A 73 -8.96 -5.54 2.31
N THR A 74 -8.72 -4.39 2.94
CA THR A 74 -9.66 -3.27 3.04
C THR A 74 -9.40 -2.17 2.01
N LEU A 75 -8.39 -2.34 1.15
CA LEU A 75 -8.02 -1.40 0.10
C LEU A 75 -9.23 -1.13 -0.80
N HIS A 76 -9.48 0.16 -1.07
CA HIS A 76 -10.53 0.56 -1.99
C HIS A 76 -10.32 -0.10 -3.37
N PRO A 77 -11.28 -0.87 -3.92
CA PRO A 77 -11.08 -1.63 -5.16
C PRO A 77 -10.62 -0.78 -6.35
N GLY A 78 -11.11 0.46 -6.44
CA GLY A 78 -10.69 1.43 -7.46
C GLY A 78 -9.19 1.76 -7.43
N PHE A 79 -8.55 1.68 -6.27
CA PHE A 79 -7.13 1.99 -6.10
C PHE A 79 -6.20 0.98 -6.79
N THR A 80 -6.71 -0.18 -7.19
CA THR A 80 -5.95 -1.15 -7.98
C THR A 80 -6.27 -1.08 -9.48
N TRP A 81 -7.34 -0.38 -9.88
CA TRP A 81 -7.86 -0.39 -11.25
C TRP A 81 -6.85 0.11 -12.29
N LYS A 82 -6.07 1.14 -11.95
CA LYS A 82 -4.99 1.64 -12.82
C LYS A 82 -3.90 0.60 -13.07
N PHE A 83 -3.75 -0.33 -12.13
CA PHE A 83 -2.80 -1.44 -12.19
C PHE A 83 -3.45 -2.75 -12.66
N ARG A 84 -4.58 -2.69 -13.38
CA ARG A 84 -5.32 -3.89 -13.84
C ARG A 84 -4.47 -4.91 -14.62
N GLU A 85 -3.47 -4.44 -15.35
CA GLU A 85 -2.53 -5.29 -16.09
C GLU A 85 -1.58 -6.08 -15.18
N LEU A 86 -1.46 -5.65 -13.92
CA LEU A 86 -0.65 -6.26 -12.87
C LEU A 86 -1.52 -7.00 -11.84
N PHE A 87 -2.82 -7.21 -12.08
CA PHE A 87 -3.70 -7.90 -11.12
C PHE A 87 -3.24 -9.31 -10.75
N ASN A 88 -2.62 -10.05 -11.67
CA ASN A 88 -2.01 -11.34 -11.38
C ASN A 88 -0.80 -11.25 -10.42
N LYS A 89 -0.17 -10.07 -10.35
CA LYS A 89 0.91 -9.71 -9.43
C LYS A 89 0.42 -8.98 -8.18
N THR A 90 -0.89 -8.79 -7.98
CA THR A 90 -1.42 -8.15 -6.78
C THR A 90 -1.63 -9.17 -5.68
N ARG A 91 -1.20 -8.84 -4.46
CA ARG A 91 -1.44 -9.62 -3.25
C ARG A 91 -2.00 -8.70 -2.18
N LEU A 92 -3.13 -9.10 -1.61
CA LEU A 92 -3.77 -8.41 -0.50
C LEU A 92 -3.60 -9.25 0.76
N ILE A 93 -3.16 -8.61 1.83
CA ILE A 93 -3.01 -9.22 3.16
C ILE A 93 -4.05 -8.65 4.13
N ASN A 94 -4.23 -9.30 5.27
CA ASN A 94 -5.05 -8.75 6.34
C ASN A 94 -4.54 -7.36 6.76
N HIS A 95 -5.46 -6.43 6.99
CA HIS A 95 -5.20 -5.04 7.40
C HIS A 95 -4.39 -4.93 8.68
N HIS A 96 -4.73 -5.67 9.73
CA HIS A 96 -3.93 -5.65 10.96
C HIS A 96 -2.57 -6.35 10.77
N LEU A 97 -2.49 -7.35 9.88
CA LEU A 97 -1.19 -7.93 9.50
C LEU A 97 -0.32 -6.91 8.76
N ALA A 98 -0.92 -6.03 7.94
CA ALA A 98 -0.19 -4.94 7.31
C ALA A 98 0.35 -3.94 8.34
N HIS A 99 -0.46 -3.56 9.34
CA HIS A 99 0.00 -2.75 10.49
C HIS A 99 1.14 -3.42 11.26
N ALA A 100 1.00 -4.71 11.57
CA ALA A 100 2.05 -5.43 12.28
C ALA A 100 3.34 -5.51 11.44
N SER A 101 3.21 -5.76 10.14
CA SER A 101 4.35 -5.85 9.21
C SER A 101 5.09 -4.52 9.08
N SER A 102 4.37 -3.40 8.97
CA SER A 102 5.01 -2.08 8.84
C SER A 102 5.74 -1.63 10.10
N ALA A 103 5.42 -2.20 11.27
CA ALA A 103 6.17 -2.00 12.50
C ALA A 103 7.34 -2.99 12.63
N PHE A 104 7.11 -4.27 12.37
CA PHE A 104 8.10 -5.34 12.59
C PHE A 104 9.28 -5.28 11.63
N TYR A 105 9.05 -5.24 10.31
CA TYR A 105 10.13 -5.34 9.34
C TYR A 105 11.17 -4.20 9.40
N PRO A 106 10.81 -2.93 9.63
CA PRO A 106 11.81 -1.87 9.81
C PRO A 106 12.40 -1.81 11.22
N SER A 107 11.95 -2.63 12.17
CA SER A 107 12.38 -2.53 13.58
C SER A 107 13.82 -2.98 13.84
N GLY A 108 14.37 -3.83 12.96
CA GLY A 108 15.70 -4.45 13.15
C GLY A 108 15.72 -5.62 14.13
N PHE A 109 14.58 -6.03 14.70
CA PHE A 109 14.49 -7.22 15.55
C PHE A 109 14.28 -8.50 14.72
N GLU A 110 14.92 -9.59 15.10
CA GLU A 110 14.71 -10.91 14.49
C GLU A 110 13.43 -11.59 14.98
N ASP A 111 12.98 -11.27 16.20
CA ASP A 111 11.73 -11.73 16.80
C ASP A 111 11.16 -10.64 17.71
N ALA A 112 9.84 -10.45 17.69
CA ALA A 112 9.17 -9.43 18.50
C ALA A 112 7.69 -9.74 18.73
N ALA A 113 7.19 -9.41 19.92
CA ALA A 113 5.75 -9.29 20.15
C ALA A 113 5.23 -7.98 19.54
N VAL A 114 4.17 -8.04 18.74
CA VAL A 114 3.57 -6.87 18.08
C VAL A 114 2.14 -6.66 18.59
N LEU A 115 1.84 -5.44 19.03
CA LEU A 115 0.51 -5.02 19.45
C LEU A 115 -0.07 -4.03 18.42
N VAL A 116 -1.19 -4.41 17.81
CA VAL A 116 -1.95 -3.55 16.90
C VAL A 116 -3.22 -3.08 17.62
N ILE A 117 -3.36 -1.76 17.79
CA ILE A 117 -4.57 -1.12 18.31
C ILE A 117 -5.10 -0.21 17.21
N ASP A 118 -6.24 -0.58 16.62
CA ASP A 118 -6.83 0.11 15.48
C ASP A 118 -8.34 0.31 15.70
N GLY A 119 -8.94 1.28 15.00
CA GLY A 119 -10.37 1.55 15.07
C GLY A 119 -11.21 0.46 14.40
N SER A 120 -10.78 -0.03 13.24
CA SER A 120 -11.42 -1.13 12.50
C SER A 120 -10.45 -1.69 11.47
N GLY A 121 -10.51 -2.99 11.22
CA GLY A 121 -9.71 -3.63 10.17
C GLY A 121 -10.50 -4.65 9.36
N SER A 122 -9.78 -5.65 8.85
CA SER A 122 -10.36 -6.75 8.08
C SER A 122 -11.48 -7.44 8.84
N ARG A 123 -12.64 -7.58 8.19
CA ARG A 123 -13.78 -8.32 8.74
C ARG A 123 -13.72 -9.83 8.50
N SER A 124 -12.78 -10.30 7.67
CA SER A 124 -12.68 -11.70 7.26
C SER A 124 -11.52 -12.43 7.92
N THR A 125 -11.79 -13.63 8.42
CA THR A 125 -10.80 -14.62 8.89
C THR A 125 -10.19 -15.42 7.73
N ARG A 126 -10.17 -14.90 6.50
CA ARG A 126 -9.53 -15.61 5.38
C ARG A 126 -8.08 -15.84 5.75
N LYS A 127 -7.75 -17.12 5.98
CA LYS A 127 -6.38 -17.57 6.26
C LYS A 127 -5.46 -16.98 5.19
N PRO A 128 -4.23 -16.54 5.55
CA PRO A 128 -3.22 -16.23 4.57
C PRO A 128 -3.10 -17.43 3.64
N VAL A 129 -3.19 -17.19 2.33
CA VAL A 129 -2.85 -18.24 1.37
C VAL A 129 -1.34 -18.42 1.50
N ALA A 130 -0.94 -19.59 2.01
CA ALA A 130 0.45 -20.02 2.11
C ALA A 130 1.08 -20.19 0.73
#